data_AF-A0A3S4K3Z0-F1
#
_entry.id   AF-A0A3S4K3Z0-F1
#
_cell.length_a   1.000
_cell.length_b   1.000
_cell.length_c   1.000
_cell.angle_alpha   90.00
_cell.angle_beta   90.00
_cell.angle_gamma   90.00
#
_symmetry.space_group_name_H-M   'P 1'
#
loop_
_entity.id
_entity.type
_entity.pdbx_description
1 polymer ?
#
loop_
_entity_poly.entity_id
_entity_poly.type
_entity_poly.pdbx_seq_one_letter_code
_entity_poly.pdbx_strand_id
1 'polypeptide(L)'
;MKGTGRKGRILREDVQAYVKEAIKRAEAAPAATGGGIPGMLPWPKVDFSKFGEIEEVELGRIQKISGANLSRNWVMIPHVTHFDKTDITELEGVP
;
A
#
# COMPACT_ATOMS: atom_id res chain seq x y z
N MET A 1 -26.14 -6.26 -10.57
CA MET A 1 -26.74 -7.59 -10.35
C MET A 1 -28.14 -7.58 -10.93
N LYS A 2 -28.47 -8.50 -11.87
CA LYS A 2 -29.76 -8.57 -12.54
C LYS A 2 -30.48 -9.85 -12.10
N GLY A 3 -31.69 -9.74 -11.56
CA GLY A 3 -32.46 -10.89 -11.09
C GLY A 3 -33.07 -11.68 -12.25
N THR A 4 -32.92 -13.00 -12.23
CA THR A 4 -33.42 -13.89 -13.29
C THR A 4 -34.80 -14.50 -12.99
N GLY A 5 -35.31 -14.33 -11.77
CA GLY A 5 -36.62 -14.81 -11.35
C GLY A 5 -37.79 -13.99 -11.92
N ARG A 6 -39.01 -14.51 -11.71
CA ARG A 6 -40.26 -13.89 -12.21
C ARG A 6 -40.36 -12.43 -11.78
N LYS A 7 -40.67 -11.54 -12.74
CA LYS A 7 -40.69 -10.07 -12.57
C LYS A 7 -39.35 -9.48 -12.11
N GLY A 8 -38.23 -10.10 -12.48
CA GLY A 8 -36.88 -9.63 -12.12
C GLY A 8 -36.51 -9.92 -10.66
N ARG A 9 -37.19 -10.88 -10.02
CA ARG A 9 -36.86 -11.31 -8.65
C ARG A 9 -35.44 -11.87 -8.62
N ILE A 10 -34.65 -11.43 -7.65
CA ILE A 10 -33.32 -11.97 -7.39
C ILE A 10 -33.45 -13.34 -6.72
N LEU A 11 -32.88 -14.36 -7.34
CA LEU A 11 -32.80 -15.70 -6.78
C LEU A 11 -31.47 -15.89 -6.04
N ARG A 12 -31.38 -16.94 -5.23
CA ARG A 12 -30.15 -17.27 -4.48
C ARG A 12 -28.97 -17.52 -5.41
N GLU A 13 -29.24 -18.11 -6.57
CA GLU A 13 -28.27 -18.45 -7.60
C GLU A 13 -27.68 -17.18 -8.22
N ASP A 14 -28.49 -16.12 -8.39
CA ASP A 14 -28.01 -14.82 -8.85
C ASP A 14 -27.03 -14.21 -7.84
N VAL A 15 -27.32 -14.32 -6.54
CA VAL A 15 -26.44 -13.84 -5.45
C VAL A 15 -25.12 -14.60 -5.47
N GLN A 16 -25.16 -15.92 -5.59
CA GLN A 16 -23.97 -16.76 -5.63
C GLN A 16 -23.11 -16.46 -6.87
N ALA A 17 -23.73 -16.26 -8.03
CA ALA A 17 -23.04 -15.88 -9.26
C ALA A 17 -22.37 -14.51 -9.12
N TYR A 18 -23.09 -13.52 -8.55
CA TYR A 18 -22.56 -12.19 -8.30
C TYR A 18 -21.35 -12.20 -7.35
N VAL A 19 -21.43 -12.96 -6.25
CA VAL A 19 -20.31 -13.09 -5.29
C VAL A 19 -19.10 -13.76 -5.93
N LYS A 20 -19.32 -14.84 -6.72
CA LYS A 20 -18.23 -15.49 -7.47
C LYS A 20 -17.57 -14.53 -8.46
N GLU A 21 -18.36 -13.72 -9.17
CA GLU A 21 -17.82 -12.72 -10.10
C GLU A 21 -17.08 -11.60 -9.35
N ALA A 22 -17.59 -11.16 -8.20
CA ALA A 22 -16.95 -10.14 -7.37
C ALA A 22 -15.59 -10.62 -6.82
N ILE A 23 -15.49 -11.88 -6.39
CA ILE A 23 -14.23 -12.48 -5.94
C ILE A 23 -13.24 -12.55 -7.11
N LYS A 24 -13.67 -13.06 -8.28
CA LYS A 24 -12.80 -13.09 -9.47
C LYS A 24 -12.33 -11.70 -9.89
N ARG A 25 -13.19 -10.69 -9.78
CA ARG A 25 -12.82 -9.29 -10.10
C ARG A 25 -11.85 -8.72 -9.06
N ALA A 26 -11.97 -9.09 -7.80
CA ALA A 26 -11.02 -8.70 -6.76
C ALA A 26 -9.66 -9.38 -6.94
N GLU A 27 -9.63 -10.64 -7.38
CA GLU A 27 -8.40 -11.38 -7.72
C GLU A 27 -7.75 -10.88 -9.01
N ALA A 28 -8.55 -10.42 -9.98
CA ALA A 28 -8.08 -9.86 -11.25
C ALA A 28 -7.80 -8.35 -11.20
N ALA A 29 -8.16 -7.67 -10.11
CA ALA A 29 -7.79 -6.27 -9.92
C ALA A 29 -6.26 -6.21 -9.84
N PRO A 30 -5.60 -5.40 -10.68
CA PRO A 30 -4.16 -5.22 -10.54
C PRO A 30 -3.91 -4.75 -9.11
N ALA A 31 -3.07 -5.51 -8.38
CA ALA A 31 -2.58 -5.07 -7.08
C ALA A 31 -2.17 -3.62 -7.23
N ALA A 32 -2.74 -2.71 -6.43
CA ALA A 32 -2.47 -1.29 -6.54
C ALA A 32 -0.96 -1.09 -6.64
N THR A 33 -0.48 -0.72 -7.83
CA THR A 33 0.95 -0.60 -8.13
C THR A 33 1.53 0.70 -7.57
N GLY A 34 0.71 1.52 -6.92
CA GLY A 34 1.15 2.60 -6.06
C GLY A 34 1.07 2.13 -4.62
N GLY A 35 2.15 2.32 -3.85
CA GLY A 35 2.21 2.09 -2.40
C GLY A 35 1.32 3.02 -1.58
N GLY A 36 0.10 3.27 -2.05
CA GLY A 36 -0.94 4.02 -1.38
C GLY A 36 -1.78 3.10 -0.48
N ILE A 37 -2.36 3.70 0.54
CA ILE A 37 -3.28 3.07 1.47
C ILE A 37 -4.48 2.51 0.68
N PRO A 38 -4.95 1.27 0.97
CA PRO A 38 -6.12 0.70 0.30
C PRO A 38 -7.33 1.66 0.34
N GLY A 39 -7.90 1.96 -0.82
CA GLY A 39 -9.05 2.86 -0.96
C GLY A 39 -8.73 4.31 -1.32
N MET A 40 -7.45 4.69 -1.46
CA MET A 40 -7.07 6.03 -1.89
C MET A 40 -6.95 6.14 -3.42
N LEU A 41 -7.24 7.33 -3.98
CA LEU A 41 -6.95 7.62 -5.38
C LEU A 41 -5.45 7.45 -5.69
N PRO A 42 -5.08 7.13 -6.94
CA PRO A 42 -3.68 7.07 -7.35
C PRO A 42 -2.94 8.36 -6.99
N TRP A 43 -1.71 8.21 -6.49
CA TRP A 43 -0.87 9.35 -6.18
C TRP A 43 -0.65 10.21 -7.43
N PRO A 44 -0.74 11.56 -7.36
CA PRO A 44 -0.56 12.41 -8.51
C PRO A 44 0.86 12.22 -9.09
N LYS A 45 0.95 12.01 -10.41
CA LYS A 45 2.24 12.02 -11.12
C LYS A 45 2.71 13.46 -11.26
N VAL A 46 3.73 13.82 -10.49
CA VAL A 46 4.40 15.12 -10.60
C VAL A 46 5.44 15.04 -11.71
N ASP A 47 5.38 15.98 -12.65
CA ASP A 47 6.41 16.14 -13.67
C ASP A 47 7.54 17.03 -13.13
N PHE A 48 8.65 16.40 -12.75
CA PHE A 48 9.80 17.06 -12.15
C PHE A 48 10.68 17.80 -13.17
N SER A 49 10.52 17.55 -14.47
CA SER A 49 11.31 18.22 -15.53
C SER A 49 11.05 19.74 -15.59
N LYS A 50 9.89 20.18 -15.07
CA LYS A 50 9.54 21.60 -14.95
C LYS A 50 10.46 22.39 -14.02
N PHE A 51 11.21 21.70 -13.16
CA PHE A 51 12.11 22.31 -12.17
C PHE A 51 13.60 22.21 -12.55
N GLY A 52 13.93 21.58 -13.69
CA GLY A 52 15.31 21.44 -14.15
C GLY A 52 15.58 20.10 -14.84
N GLU A 53 16.85 19.86 -15.15
CA GLU A 53 17.31 18.56 -15.68
C GLU A 53 17.11 17.47 -14.63
N ILE A 54 16.62 16.31 -15.07
CA ILE A 54 16.37 15.15 -14.23
C ILE A 54 17.14 13.94 -14.74
N GLU A 55 17.50 13.07 -13.82
CA GLU A 55 18.11 11.76 -14.10
C GLU A 55 17.26 10.67 -13.44
N GLU A 56 17.05 9.57 -14.16
CA GLU A 56 16.42 8.38 -13.59
C GLU A 56 17.51 7.38 -13.17
N VAL A 57 17.61 7.16 -11.86
CA VAL A 57 18.62 6.25 -11.28
C VAL A 57 17.94 4.96 -10.85
N GLU A 58 18.44 3.83 -11.37
CA GLU A 58 17.90 2.52 -11.00
C GLU A 58 18.23 2.17 -9.54
N LEU A 59 17.21 1.74 -8.79
CA LEU A 59 17.40 1.27 -7.42
C LEU A 59 18.29 0.03 -7.36
N GLY A 60 19.20 0.00 -6.38
CA GLY A 60 20.03 -1.16 -6.10
C GLY A 60 19.21 -2.35 -5.62
N ARG A 61 19.76 -3.57 -5.77
CA ARG A 61 19.09 -4.82 -5.39
C ARG A 61 18.59 -4.83 -3.94
N ILE A 62 19.40 -4.34 -3.00
CA ILE A 62 19.03 -4.26 -1.57
C ILE A 62 17.86 -3.30 -1.37
N GLN A 63 17.86 -2.14 -2.03
CA GLN A 63 16.79 -1.15 -1.91
C GLN A 63 15.45 -1.70 -2.43
N LYS A 64 15.48 -2.43 -3.56
CA LYS A 64 14.27 -3.07 -4.11
C LYS A 64 13.66 -4.09 -3.15
N ILE A 65 14.50 -4.92 -2.52
CA ILE A 65 14.05 -5.96 -1.58
C ILE A 65 13.57 -5.34 -0.26
N SER A 66 14.39 -4.47 0.34
CA SER A 66 14.08 -3.88 1.64
C SER A 66 12.94 -2.88 1.57
N GLY A 67 12.84 -2.10 0.49
CA GLY A 67 11.84 -1.05 0.33
C GLY A 67 10.39 -1.56 0.41
N ALA A 68 10.10 -2.70 -0.21
CA ALA A 68 8.76 -3.30 -0.16
C ALA A 68 8.38 -3.79 1.25
N ASN A 69 9.34 -4.29 2.02
CA ASN A 69 9.10 -4.76 3.38
C ASN A 69 8.97 -3.58 4.36
N LEU A 70 9.84 -2.57 4.23
CA LEU A 70 9.81 -1.37 5.07
C LEU A 70 8.52 -0.56 4.85
N SER A 71 8.09 -0.37 3.60
CA SER A 71 6.87 0.37 3.28
C SER A 71 5.63 -0.34 3.83
N ARG A 72 5.57 -1.67 3.73
CA ARG A 72 4.49 -2.48 4.34
C ARG A 72 4.45 -2.30 5.84
N ASN A 73 5.60 -2.42 6.51
CA ASN A 73 5.66 -2.24 7.97
C ASN A 73 5.18 -0.85 8.37
N TRP A 74 5.67 0.20 7.69
CA TRP A 74 5.30 1.59 7.94
C TRP A 74 3.78 1.83 7.90
N VAL A 75 3.10 1.26 6.91
CA VAL A 75 1.65 1.45 6.72
C VAL A 75 0.82 0.56 7.67
N MET A 76 1.28 -0.66 7.96
CA MET A 76 0.45 -1.65 8.64
C MET A 76 0.62 -1.67 10.17
N ILE A 77 1.78 -1.26 10.68
CA ILE A 77 2.09 -1.32 12.11
C ILE A 77 1.83 0.06 12.74
N PRO A 78 1.04 0.16 13.83
CA PRO A 78 0.86 1.40 14.56
C PRO A 78 2.13 1.70 15.37
N HIS A 79 3.07 2.39 14.75
CA HIS A 79 4.33 2.77 15.38
C HIS A 79 4.08 3.71 16.57
N VAL A 80 4.68 3.38 17.71
CA VAL A 80 4.77 4.27 18.88
C VAL A 80 6.25 4.52 19.12
N THR A 81 6.65 5.79 19.19
CA THR A 81 8.03 6.18 19.50
C THR A 81 8.06 6.81 20.88
N HIS A 82 8.96 6.34 21.74
CA HIS A 82 9.20 6.87 23.08
C HIS A 82 10.64 7.40 23.15
N PHE A 83 10.82 8.53 23.82
CA PHE A 83 12.13 9.16 24.02
C PHE A 83 12.35 9.39 25.51
N ASP A 84 13.55 9.11 25.98
CA ASP A 84 14.02 9.41 27.33
C ASP A 84 15.44 9.96 27.28
N LYS A 85 15.91 10.56 28.38
CA LYS A 85 17.25 11.09 28.53
C LYS A 85 18.09 10.17 29.41
N THR A 86 19.31 9.90 28.99
CA THR A 86 20.29 9.14 29.78
C THR A 86 21.54 9.99 29.97
N ASP A 87 22.02 10.07 31.21
CA ASP A 87 23.32 10.68 31.51
C ASP A 87 24.44 9.73 31.06
N ILE A 88 25.38 10.25 30.27
CA ILE A 88 26.54 9.52 29.73
C ILE A 88 27.87 9.97 30.35
N THR A 89 27.84 10.78 31.42
CA THR A 89 29.05 11.34 32.06
C THR A 89 30.04 10.26 32.48
N GLU A 90 29.57 9.11 32.98
CA GLU A 90 30.44 7.98 33.35
C GLU A 90 31.05 7.26 32.14
N LEU A 91 30.37 7.26 30.99
CA LEU A 91 30.86 6.64 29.75
C LEU A 91 31.90 7.51 29.04
N GLU A 92 31.73 8.83 29.09
CA GLU A 92 32.65 9.82 28.52
C GLU A 92 33.75 10.27 29.49
N GLY A 93 33.72 9.78 30.73
CA GLY A 93 34.74 10.04 31.74
C GLY A 93 36.13 9.65 31.25
N VAL A 94 36.87 10.64 30.76
CA VAL A 94 38.28 10.52 30.40
C VAL A 94 39.06 10.20 31.69
N PRO A 95 39.91 9.16 31.71
CA PRO A 95 40.74 8.82 32.86
C PRO A 95 41.70 9.94 33.28
#